data_AF-A0A318JKN8-F1
#
_entry.id   AF-A0A318JKN8-F1
#
_cell.length_a   1.000
_cell.length_b   1.000
_cell.length_c   1.000
_cell.angle_alpha   90.00
_cell.angle_beta   90.00
_cell.angle_gamma   90.00
#
_symmetry.space_group_name_H-M   'P 1'
#
loop_
_entity.id
_entity.type
_entity.pdbx_description
1 polymer ?
#
loop_
_entity_poly.entity_id
_entity_poly.type
_entity_poly.pdbx_seq_one_letter_code
_entity_poly.pdbx_strand_id
1 'polypeptide(L)'
;MTMMSMLGEVRPEHDRAADGDLVLLHYLRSFRKPVLEVWSAATDRGQLGRWLGAVSGGNGNLTIEPMDGPVSSPIAVRVGHCQAPHELIAHVGGCLLELRMTQVGVVTNVELIRRHVSPDEARVVGPRWQYLLDRLTAYLEYQPLPRWADYPKRADEYR
;
A
#
# COMPACT_ATOMS: atom_id res chain seq x y z
N MET A 1 14.17 -13.66 -12.99
CA MET A 1 13.98 -12.30 -13.52
C MET A 1 13.52 -11.47 -12.33
N THR A 2 14.45 -10.78 -11.67
CA THR A 2 14.17 -9.98 -10.47
C THR A 2 13.08 -8.97 -10.82
N MET A 3 11.93 -9.01 -10.14
CA MET A 3 10.98 -7.90 -10.21
C MET A 3 11.72 -6.67 -9.71
N MET A 4 12.13 -5.79 -10.61
CA MET A 4 12.51 -4.45 -10.23
C MET A 4 11.25 -3.85 -9.62
N SER A 5 11.27 -3.69 -8.30
CA SER A 5 10.24 -2.95 -7.58
C SER A 5 10.16 -1.58 -8.24
N MET A 6 9.13 -1.37 -9.06
CA MET A 6 8.92 -0.08 -9.72
C MET A 6 8.67 0.94 -8.62
N LEU A 7 9.39 2.06 -8.69
CA LEU A 7 9.21 3.15 -7.74
C LEU A 7 7.79 3.68 -7.85
N GLY A 8 7.23 4.15 -6.74
CA GLY A 8 5.98 4.89 -6.78
C GLY A 8 6.18 6.19 -7.55
N GLU A 9 5.15 6.57 -8.30
CA GLU A 9 5.11 7.83 -9.03
C GLU A 9 4.38 8.88 -8.21
N VAL A 10 4.90 10.11 -8.20
CA VAL A 10 4.17 11.30 -7.72
C VAL A 10 3.42 11.88 -8.92
N ARG A 11 2.11 12.09 -8.79
CA ARG A 11 1.29 12.68 -9.87
C ARG A 11 0.45 13.83 -9.32
N PRO A 12 0.23 14.92 -10.08
CA PRO A 12 -0.70 15.97 -9.69
C PRO A 12 -2.12 15.44 -9.45
N GLU A 13 -2.79 15.92 -8.41
CA GLU A 13 -4.19 15.59 -8.14
C GLU A 13 -5.10 16.70 -8.70
N HIS A 14 -5.60 16.51 -9.93
CA HIS A 14 -6.40 17.52 -10.63
C HIS A 14 -7.90 17.53 -10.24
N ASP A 15 -8.36 16.55 -9.45
CA ASP A 15 -9.79 16.33 -9.19
C ASP A 15 -10.39 17.30 -8.14
N ARG A 16 -9.57 18.10 -7.45
CA ARG A 16 -10.02 19.06 -6.42
C ARG A 16 -9.62 20.50 -6.75
N ALA A 17 -10.62 21.34 -7.00
CA ALA A 17 -10.45 22.72 -7.44
C ALA A 17 -10.14 23.77 -6.34
N ALA A 18 -9.67 23.42 -5.14
CA ALA A 18 -9.61 24.43 -4.07
C ALA A 18 -8.56 24.29 -2.94
N ASP A 19 -7.66 23.30 -2.94
CA ASP A 19 -6.74 23.15 -1.79
C ASP A 19 -5.32 22.78 -2.25
N GLY A 20 -4.57 23.78 -2.71
CA GLY A 20 -3.12 23.69 -2.98
C GLY A 20 -2.67 22.68 -4.05
N ASP A 21 -1.34 22.61 -4.24
CA ASP A 21 -0.67 21.65 -5.13
C ASP A 21 -0.67 20.24 -4.50
N LEU A 22 -1.84 19.64 -4.31
CA LEU A 22 -1.93 18.25 -3.86
C LEU A 22 -1.43 17.30 -4.95
N VAL A 23 -0.79 16.25 -4.50
CA VAL A 23 -0.32 15.15 -5.32
C VAL A 23 -0.91 13.84 -4.82
N LEU A 24 -0.97 12.86 -5.70
CA LEU A 24 -1.21 11.47 -5.37
C LEU A 24 0.08 10.67 -5.54
N LEU A 25 0.22 9.64 -4.72
CA LEU A 25 1.23 8.61 -4.89
C LEU A 25 0.59 7.41 -5.56
N HIS A 26 1.18 6.97 -6.67
CA HIS A 26 0.69 5.82 -7.43
C HIS A 26 1.76 4.74 -7.52
N TYR A 27 1.42 3.54 -7.08
CA TYR A 27 2.29 2.37 -7.13
C TYR A 27 1.65 1.28 -7.97
N LEU A 28 2.43 0.73 -8.90
CA LEU A 28 2.04 -0.43 -9.68
C LEU A 28 2.92 -1.62 -9.33
N ARG A 29 2.28 -2.76 -9.04
CA ARG A 29 2.93 -4.06 -8.87
C ARG A 29 2.23 -5.10 -9.73
N SER A 30 2.98 -6.08 -10.18
CA SER A 30 2.43 -7.22 -10.91
C SER A 30 2.89 -8.50 -10.23
N PHE A 31 2.00 -9.47 -10.06
CA PHE A 31 2.30 -10.75 -9.43
C PHE A 31 1.87 -11.88 -10.37
N ARG A 32 2.71 -12.90 -10.58
CA ARG A 32 2.35 -14.11 -11.35
C ARG A 32 1.52 -15.06 -10.49
N LYS A 33 0.42 -14.56 -9.94
CA LYS A 33 -0.45 -15.23 -8.97
C LYS A 33 -1.92 -14.88 -9.25
N PRO A 34 -2.87 -15.77 -8.92
CA PRO A 34 -4.29 -15.49 -9.04
C PRO A 34 -4.70 -14.28 -8.19
N VAL A 35 -5.67 -13.50 -8.66
CA VAL A 35 -6.13 -12.29 -7.97
C VAL A 35 -6.63 -12.57 -6.56
N LEU A 36 -7.27 -13.72 -6.33
CA LEU A 36 -7.74 -14.12 -5.01
C LEU A 36 -6.61 -14.33 -4.00
N GLU A 37 -5.45 -14.82 -4.45
CA GLU A 37 -4.28 -15.03 -3.59
C GLU A 37 -3.69 -13.68 -3.17
N VAL A 38 -3.50 -12.78 -4.12
CA VAL A 38 -2.98 -11.42 -3.89
C VAL A 38 -3.94 -10.61 -3.04
N TRP A 39 -5.23 -10.68 -3.34
CA TRP A 39 -6.29 -10.02 -2.57
C TRP A 39 -6.30 -10.49 -1.12
N SER A 40 -6.30 -11.81 -0.90
CA SER A 40 -6.31 -12.36 0.45
C SER A 40 -5.05 -11.97 1.22
N ALA A 41 -3.87 -11.93 0.58
CA ALA A 41 -2.65 -11.43 1.21
C ALA A 41 -2.74 -9.96 1.65
N ALA A 42 -3.54 -9.15 0.94
CA ALA A 42 -3.71 -7.73 1.22
C ALA A 42 -4.91 -7.40 2.13
N THR A 43 -5.87 -8.31 2.32
CA THR A 43 -7.12 -8.01 3.06
C THR A 43 -7.46 -9.00 4.17
N ASP A 44 -7.01 -10.26 4.07
CA ASP A 44 -7.28 -11.24 5.13
C ASP A 44 -6.46 -10.92 6.38
N ARG A 45 -7.10 -10.89 7.54
CA ARG A 45 -6.47 -10.50 8.80
C ARG A 45 -5.34 -11.46 9.20
N GLY A 46 -5.54 -12.75 8.99
CA GLY A 46 -4.54 -13.77 9.31
C GLY A 46 -3.30 -13.64 8.44
N GLN A 47 -3.47 -13.28 7.17
CA GLN A 47 -2.36 -13.06 6.24
C GLN A 47 -1.67 -11.71 6.45
N LEU A 48 -2.42 -10.64 6.68
CA LEU A 48 -1.87 -9.34 7.05
C LEU A 48 -0.98 -9.44 8.30
N GLY A 49 -1.40 -10.24 9.28
CA GLY A 49 -0.61 -10.54 10.48
C GLY A 49 0.77 -11.16 10.22
N ARG A 50 1.00 -11.76 9.04
CA ARG A 50 2.26 -12.42 8.70
C ARG A 50 3.29 -11.48 8.09
N TRP A 51 2.88 -10.34 7.54
CA TRP A 51 3.80 -9.44 6.86
C TRP A 51 3.63 -7.98 7.24
N LEU A 52 2.41 -7.50 7.50
CA LEU A 52 2.13 -6.11 7.83
C LEU A 52 2.11 -5.89 9.35
N GLY A 53 1.30 -6.67 10.06
CA GLY A 53 1.02 -6.44 11.49
C GLY A 53 -0.30 -7.03 11.93
N ALA A 54 -0.50 -7.12 13.25
CA ALA A 54 -1.72 -7.66 13.82
C ALA A 54 -2.91 -6.74 13.53
N VAL A 55 -4.03 -7.32 13.08
CA VAL A 55 -5.24 -6.57 12.73
C VAL A 55 -6.35 -6.87 13.73
N SER A 56 -6.87 -5.83 14.36
CA SER A 56 -7.99 -5.90 15.31
C SER A 56 -9.15 -4.98 14.87
N GLY A 57 -10.29 -5.06 15.56
CA GLY A 57 -11.50 -4.29 15.24
C GLY A 57 -12.52 -5.05 14.37
N GLY A 58 -13.48 -4.32 13.80
CA GLY A 58 -14.64 -4.89 13.10
C GLY A 58 -15.54 -3.83 12.45
N ASN A 59 -16.52 -4.28 11.64
CA ASN A 59 -17.50 -3.42 10.97
C ASN A 59 -16.86 -2.26 10.18
N GLY A 60 -15.76 -2.54 9.47
CA GLY A 60 -15.02 -1.56 8.68
C GLY A 60 -14.09 -0.63 9.47
N ASN A 61 -14.11 -0.64 10.80
CA ASN A 61 -13.16 0.11 11.63
C ASN A 61 -12.12 -0.84 12.22
N LEU A 62 -10.89 -0.73 11.75
CA LEU A 62 -9.79 -1.63 12.06
C LEU A 62 -8.62 -0.87 12.67
N THR A 63 -7.83 -1.57 13.45
CA THR A 63 -6.53 -1.09 13.94
C THR A 63 -5.46 -2.08 13.51
N ILE A 64 -4.37 -1.56 12.95
CA ILE A 64 -3.19 -2.33 12.58
C ILE A 64 -2.09 -2.00 13.57
N GLU A 65 -1.58 -3.02 14.26
CA GLU A 65 -0.36 -2.94 15.06
C GLU A 65 0.82 -3.42 14.19
N PRO A 66 1.65 -2.50 13.66
CA PRO A 66 2.67 -2.84 12.68
C PRO A 66 3.71 -3.80 13.29
N MET A 67 4.05 -4.86 12.54
CA MET A 67 5.11 -5.79 12.95
C MET A 67 6.49 -5.15 12.85
N ASP A 68 6.73 -4.41 11.77
CA ASP A 68 7.93 -3.64 11.53
C ASP A 68 7.58 -2.54 10.51
N GLY A 69 8.23 -1.38 10.60
CA GLY A 69 7.98 -0.32 9.66
C GLY A 69 8.30 1.08 10.15
N PRO A 70 7.94 2.08 9.34
CA PRO A 70 8.24 3.48 9.60
C PRO A 70 7.42 4.10 10.73
N VAL A 71 6.37 3.41 11.18
CA VAL A 71 5.47 3.84 12.25
C VAL A 71 5.35 2.68 13.23
N SER A 72 5.70 2.93 14.49
CA SER A 72 5.62 1.93 15.57
C SER A 72 4.32 2.02 16.37
N SER A 73 3.53 3.08 16.18
CA SER A 73 2.22 3.23 16.83
C SER A 73 1.11 2.51 16.05
N PRO A 74 0.02 2.09 16.73
CA PRO A 74 -1.14 1.54 16.05
C PRO A 74 -1.71 2.50 15.00
N ILE A 75 -2.13 1.94 13.85
CA ILE A 75 -2.66 2.70 12.71
C ILE A 75 -4.16 2.41 12.58
N ALA A 76 -4.97 3.46 12.65
CA ALA A 76 -6.40 3.37 12.42
C ALA A 76 -6.72 3.28 10.93
N VAL A 77 -7.58 2.33 10.58
CA VAL A 77 -8.08 2.10 9.22
C VAL A 77 -9.60 2.08 9.23
N ARG A 78 -10.22 2.88 8.36
CA ARG A 78 -11.68 2.88 8.14
C ARG A 78 -11.99 2.50 6.69
N VAL A 79 -12.57 1.34 6.48
CA VAL A 79 -13.04 0.87 5.17
C VAL A 79 -14.26 1.67 4.75
N GLY A 80 -14.16 2.36 3.61
CA GLY A 80 -15.26 3.12 3.02
C GLY A 80 -16.00 2.33 1.93
N HIS A 81 -15.26 1.55 1.13
CA HIS A 81 -15.83 0.72 0.06
C HIS A 81 -14.99 -0.55 -0.11
N CYS A 82 -15.63 -1.67 -0.41
CA CYS A 82 -14.97 -2.93 -0.68
C CYS A 82 -15.79 -3.75 -1.69
N GLN A 83 -15.23 -3.98 -2.87
CA GLN A 83 -15.73 -4.88 -3.89
C GLN A 83 -14.68 -5.96 -4.15
N ALA A 84 -14.68 -6.98 -3.29
CA ALA A 84 -13.72 -8.08 -3.40
C ALA A 84 -13.89 -8.86 -4.72
N PRO A 85 -12.80 -9.35 -5.34
CA PRO A 85 -11.39 -9.17 -4.97
C PRO A 85 -10.69 -8.02 -5.73
N HIS A 86 -11.43 -6.99 -6.15
CA HIS A 86 -10.95 -6.03 -7.14
C HIS A 86 -10.71 -4.63 -6.60
N GLU A 87 -11.47 -4.20 -5.60
CA GLU A 87 -11.43 -2.79 -5.17
C GLU A 87 -11.61 -2.65 -3.66
N LEU A 88 -10.72 -1.88 -3.03
CA LEU A 88 -10.82 -1.46 -1.64
C LEU A 88 -10.51 0.03 -1.56
N ILE A 89 -11.43 0.79 -0.94
CA ILE A 89 -11.21 2.18 -0.58
C ILE A 89 -11.23 2.28 0.94
N ALA A 90 -10.15 2.77 1.53
CA ALA A 90 -10.01 2.92 2.97
C ALA A 90 -9.36 4.24 3.34
N HIS A 91 -9.71 4.75 4.52
CA HIS A 91 -8.98 5.84 5.15
C HIS A 91 -7.94 5.27 6.09
N VAL A 92 -6.67 5.62 5.89
CA VAL A 92 -5.53 5.17 6.71
C VAL A 92 -4.84 6.40 7.28
N GLY A 93 -4.87 6.56 8.61
CA GLY A 93 -4.26 7.71 9.27
C GLY A 93 -4.74 9.08 8.74
N GLY A 94 -6.02 9.16 8.31
CA GLY A 94 -6.62 10.38 7.76
C GLY A 94 -6.53 10.53 6.24
N CYS A 95 -5.71 9.74 5.55
CA CYS A 95 -5.56 9.82 4.09
C CYS A 95 -6.38 8.75 3.37
N LEU A 96 -6.83 9.08 2.15
CA LEU A 96 -7.58 8.15 1.30
C LEU A 96 -6.61 7.22 0.57
N LEU A 97 -6.84 5.93 0.71
CA LEU A 97 -6.12 4.86 0.04
C LEU A 97 -7.09 4.09 -0.85
N GLU A 98 -6.71 3.93 -2.11
CA GLU A 98 -7.40 3.08 -3.08
C GLU A 98 -6.48 1.92 -3.46
N LEU A 99 -7.02 0.72 -3.43
CA LEU A 99 -6.36 -0.50 -3.88
C LEU A 99 -7.22 -1.10 -4.98
N ARG A 100 -6.64 -1.28 -6.16
CA ARG A 100 -7.31 -1.88 -7.32
C ARG A 100 -6.51 -3.07 -7.81
N MET A 101 -7.21 -4.16 -8.13
CA MET A 101 -6.60 -5.38 -8.66
C MET A 101 -7.26 -5.83 -9.95
N THR A 102 -6.45 -6.04 -10.99
CA THR A 102 -6.90 -6.55 -12.29
C THR A 102 -6.08 -7.76 -12.69
N GLN A 103 -6.74 -8.84 -13.13
CA GLN A 103 -6.05 -10.03 -13.62
C GLN A 103 -6.04 -10.06 -15.15
N VAL A 104 -4.84 -10.23 -15.71
CA VAL A 104 -4.62 -10.42 -17.15
C VAL A 104 -3.84 -11.73 -17.33
N GLY A 105 -4.54 -12.76 -17.83
CA GLY A 105 -3.99 -14.11 -17.89
C GLY A 105 -3.63 -14.65 -16.51
N VAL A 106 -2.34 -14.95 -16.31
CA VAL A 106 -1.78 -15.46 -15.04
C VAL A 106 -1.17 -14.37 -14.15
N VAL A 107 -1.27 -13.11 -14.57
CA VAL A 107 -0.69 -11.97 -13.87
C VAL A 107 -1.79 -11.14 -13.24
N THR A 108 -1.67 -10.86 -11.94
CA THR A 108 -2.49 -9.87 -11.23
C THR A 108 -1.71 -8.57 -11.12
N ASN A 109 -2.26 -7.49 -11.65
CA ASN A 109 -1.77 -6.14 -11.44
C ASN A 109 -2.45 -5.54 -10.21
N VAL A 110 -1.66 -4.87 -9.38
CA VAL A 110 -2.08 -4.17 -8.17
C VAL A 110 -1.71 -2.71 -8.33
N GLU A 111 -2.71 -1.85 -8.33
CA GLU A 111 -2.57 -0.40 -8.27
C GLU A 111 -2.92 0.05 -6.86
N LEU A 112 -1.97 0.72 -6.21
CA LEU A 112 -2.19 1.37 -4.92
C LEU A 112 -2.05 2.88 -5.11
N ILE A 113 -3.10 3.61 -4.79
CA ILE A 113 -3.16 5.06 -4.94
C ILE A 113 -3.42 5.67 -3.57
N ARG A 114 -2.53 6.56 -3.12
CA ARG A 114 -2.75 7.39 -1.94
C ARG A 114 -2.98 8.82 -2.38
N ARG A 115 -4.14 9.38 -2.02
CA ARG A 115 -4.58 10.72 -2.41
C ARG A 115 -4.41 11.73 -1.28
N HIS A 116 -4.58 12.99 -1.64
CA HIS A 116 -4.53 14.15 -0.75
C HIS A 116 -3.20 14.24 0.01
N VAL A 117 -2.10 14.13 -0.73
CA VAL A 117 -0.74 14.22 -0.18
C VAL A 117 -0.15 15.56 -0.59
N SER A 118 0.51 16.28 0.32
CA SER A 118 1.31 17.44 -0.09
C SER A 118 2.63 17.00 -0.73
N PRO A 119 3.28 17.82 -1.59
CA PRO A 119 4.55 17.44 -2.23
C PRO A 119 5.67 17.16 -1.21
N ASP A 120 5.70 17.89 -0.11
CA ASP A 120 6.67 17.67 0.97
C ASP A 120 6.40 16.36 1.72
N GLU A 121 5.12 16.03 1.94
CA GLU A 121 4.74 14.74 2.53
C GLU A 121 5.07 13.57 1.60
N ALA A 122 4.92 13.74 0.29
CA ALA A 122 5.18 12.70 -0.71
C ALA A 122 6.61 12.13 -0.58
N ARG A 123 7.60 12.99 -0.33
CA ARG A 123 9.01 12.60 -0.09
C ARG A 123 9.19 11.72 1.15
N VAL A 124 8.38 11.95 2.17
CA VAL A 124 8.46 11.26 3.46
C VAL A 124 7.66 9.96 3.43
N VAL A 125 6.44 9.98 2.89
CA VAL A 125 5.54 8.83 2.87
C VAL A 125 5.77 7.90 1.68
N GLY A 126 6.37 8.40 0.60
CA GLY A 126 6.67 7.64 -0.60
C GLY A 126 7.47 6.36 -0.34
N PRO A 127 8.67 6.46 0.26
CA PRO A 127 9.48 5.29 0.61
C PRO A 127 8.83 4.37 1.64
N ARG A 128 7.95 4.90 2.50
CA ARG A 128 7.22 4.12 3.52
C ARG A 128 6.24 3.15 2.86
N TRP A 129 5.48 3.61 1.88
CA TRP A 129 4.57 2.74 1.12
C TRP A 129 5.31 1.78 0.22
N GLN A 130 6.41 2.21 -0.41
CA GLN A 130 7.29 1.32 -1.19
C GLN A 130 7.77 0.14 -0.33
N TYR A 131 8.21 0.42 0.90
CA TYR A 131 8.64 -0.60 1.84
C TYR A 131 7.54 -1.61 2.16
N LEU A 132 6.32 -1.15 2.45
CA LEU A 132 5.20 -2.05 2.73
C LEU A 132 4.83 -2.91 1.51
N LEU A 133 4.88 -2.35 0.31
CA LEU A 133 4.67 -3.10 -0.93
C LEU A 133 5.77 -4.13 -1.20
N ASP A 134 7.02 -3.82 -0.85
CA ASP A 134 8.13 -4.77 -0.95
C ASP A 134 7.99 -5.89 0.09
N ARG A 135 7.47 -5.62 1.29
CA ARG A 135 7.11 -6.67 2.25
C ARG A 135 5.99 -7.57 1.75
N LEU A 136 4.92 -6.99 1.17
CA LEU A 136 3.85 -7.77 0.54
C LEU A 136 4.41 -8.65 -0.59
N THR A 137 5.31 -8.11 -1.40
CA THR A 137 5.97 -8.85 -2.48
C THR A 137 6.80 -10.00 -1.94
N ALA A 138 7.62 -9.76 -0.91
CA ALA A 138 8.39 -10.82 -0.26
C ALA A 138 7.49 -11.91 0.35
N TYR A 139 6.37 -11.52 0.98
CA TYR A 139 5.40 -12.46 1.52
C TYR A 139 4.78 -13.36 0.44
N LEU A 140 4.32 -12.76 -0.67
CA LEU A 140 3.74 -13.50 -1.79
C LEU A 140 4.76 -14.44 -2.45
N GLU A 141 6.01 -14.01 -2.60
CA GLU A 141 7.09 -14.79 -3.23
C GLU A 141 7.82 -15.73 -2.25
N TYR A 142 7.30 -15.88 -1.03
CA TYR A 142 7.87 -16.71 0.04
C TYR A 142 9.36 -16.40 0.33
N GLN A 143 9.71 -15.12 0.25
CA GLN A 143 11.04 -14.60 0.54
C GLN A 143 11.12 -14.01 1.96
N PRO A 144 12.33 -13.89 2.53
CA PRO A 144 12.51 -13.15 3.78
C PRO A 144 11.98 -11.72 3.68
N LEU A 145 11.23 -11.28 4.69
CA LEU A 145 10.68 -9.93 4.73
C LEU A 145 11.82 -8.91 4.92
N PRO A 146 11.85 -7.82 4.13
CA PRO A 146 12.80 -6.74 4.35
C PRO A 146 12.55 -6.08 5.72
N ARG A 147 13.60 -5.51 6.32
CA ARG A 147 13.53 -4.77 7.58
C ARG A 147 13.62 -3.28 7.32
N TRP A 148 12.81 -2.50 8.05
CA TRP A 148 12.78 -1.05 7.87
C TRP A 148 14.12 -0.38 8.18
N ALA A 149 14.82 -0.86 9.22
CA ALA A 149 16.12 -0.32 9.63
C ALA A 149 17.18 -0.39 8.51
N ASP A 150 17.09 -1.38 7.64
CA ASP A 150 18.02 -1.64 6.54
C ASP A 150 17.51 -1.11 5.19
N TYR A 151 16.32 -0.49 5.17
CA TYR A 151 15.66 -0.13 3.93
C TYR A 151 16.19 1.19 3.33
N PRO A 152 16.48 1.27 2.01
CA PRO A 152 17.00 2.47 1.38
C PRO A 152 16.08 3.68 1.55
N LYS A 153 16.65 4.79 2.03
CA LYS A 153 15.93 6.07 2.20
C LYS A 153 15.85 6.80 0.85
N ARG A 154 14.92 6.37 0.00
CA ARG A 154 14.71 6.87 -1.38
C ARG A 154 13.89 8.18 -1.44
N ALA A 155 14.07 9.09 -0.50
CA ALA A 155 13.22 10.29 -0.38
C ALA A 155 13.30 11.21 -1.62
N ASP A 156 14.49 11.31 -2.23
CA ASP A 156 14.72 12.15 -3.40
C ASP A 156 14.04 11.65 -4.69
N GLU A 157 13.56 10.41 -4.70
CA GLU A 157 12.88 9.80 -5.85
C GLU A 157 11.37 10.14 -5.90
N TYR A 158 10.83 10.73 -4.84
CA TYR A 158 9.40 11.11 -4.73
C TYR A 158 9.24 12.63 -4.79
N ARG A 159 9.47 13.22 -5.97
CA ARG A 159 9.36 14.67 -6.20
C ARG A 159 8.31 15.00 -7.26
#